data_AF-A0A3S0ICA2-F1
#
_entry.id   AF-A0A3S0ICA2-F1
#
_cell.length_a   1.000
_cell.length_b   1.000
_cell.length_c   1.000
_cell.angle_alpha   90.00
_cell.angle_beta   90.00
_cell.angle_gamma   90.00
#
_symmetry.space_group_name_H-M   'P 1'
#
loop_
_entity.id
_entity.type
_entity.pdbx_description
1 polymer ?
#
loop_
_entity_poly.entity_id
_entity_poly.type
_entity_poly.pdbx_seq_one_letter_code
_entity_poly.pdbx_strand_id
1 'polypeptide(L)'
;MSVATWAGLLAGTVLLAGCGSAPTYREWTASKEVPAVAFDECTEEVDVTMRLRGYPNRPLPETPQYQYRKEIFGQCMRRKGYKAE
;
A
#
# COMPACT_ATOMS: atom_id res chain seq x y z
N MET A 1 32.60 -40.19 1.01
CA MET A 1 32.21 -38.78 0.80
C MET A 1 30.74 -38.77 0.44
N SER A 2 29.88 -38.60 1.43
CA SER A 2 28.45 -38.90 1.33
C SER A 2 27.69 -37.80 0.61
N VAL A 3 26.91 -38.18 -0.39
CA VAL A 3 26.01 -37.36 -1.22
C VAL A 3 24.96 -36.60 -0.38
N ALA A 4 24.79 -36.98 0.89
CA ALA A 4 23.82 -36.42 1.83
C ALA A 4 24.08 -34.95 2.21
N THR A 5 25.30 -34.42 2.07
CA THR A 5 25.63 -33.05 2.52
C THR A 5 25.18 -31.96 1.53
N TRP A 6 24.92 -32.32 0.27
CA TRP A 6 24.53 -31.34 -0.77
C TRP A 6 23.03 -31.05 -0.79
N ALA A 7 22.19 -31.97 -0.29
CA ALA A 7 20.74 -31.83 -0.31
C ALA A 7 20.23 -30.72 0.65
N GLY A 8 20.93 -30.51 1.77
CA GLY A 8 20.51 -29.51 2.77
C GLY A 8 20.69 -28.06 2.32
N LEU A 9 21.66 -27.78 1.44
CA LEU A 9 21.96 -26.42 0.97
C LEU A 9 21.00 -25.95 -0.14
N LEU A 10 20.44 -26.88 -0.92
CA LEU A 10 19.48 -26.54 -2.00
C LEU A 10 18.06 -26.31 -1.48
N ALA A 11 17.69 -26.91 -0.34
CA ALA A 11 16.36 -26.73 0.23
C ALA A 11 16.14 -25.31 0.81
N GLY A 12 17.21 -24.66 1.29
CA GLY A 12 17.15 -23.31 1.87
C GLY A 12 16.90 -22.22 0.84
N THR A 13 17.49 -22.33 -0.36
CA THR A 13 17.39 -21.28 -1.39
C THR A 13 16.05 -21.27 -2.12
N VAL A 14 15.38 -22.42 -2.25
CA VAL A 14 14.03 -22.52 -2.82
C VAL A 14 12.98 -21.88 -1.91
N LEU A 15 13.14 -21.97 -0.58
CA LEU A 15 12.21 -21.36 0.37
C LEU A 15 12.34 -19.83 0.43
N LEU A 16 13.52 -19.26 0.19
CA LEU A 16 13.67 -17.80 0.13
C LEU A 16 13.16 -17.17 -1.18
N ALA A 17 13.07 -17.94 -2.28
CA ALA A 17 12.49 -17.44 -3.52
C ALA A 17 10.97 -17.18 -3.44
N GLY A 18 10.29 -17.76 -2.45
CA GLY A 18 8.85 -17.57 -2.21
C GLY A 18 8.49 -16.32 -1.39
N CYS A 19 9.46 -15.64 -0.76
CA CYS A 19 9.21 -14.46 0.07
C CYS A 19 9.49 -13.13 -0.66
N GLY A 20 9.93 -13.21 -1.92
CA GLY A 20 10.13 -12.08 -2.81
C GLY A 20 9.05 -12.04 -3.89
N SER A 21 7.77 -12.12 -3.52
CA SER A 21 6.70 -11.79 -4.47
C SER A 21 6.94 -10.36 -4.93
N ALA A 22 7.23 -10.17 -6.22
CA ALA A 22 7.14 -8.85 -6.83
C ALA A 22 5.78 -8.27 -6.42
N PRO A 23 5.73 -7.04 -5.88
CA PRO A 23 4.46 -6.45 -5.48
C PRO A 23 3.52 -6.55 -6.68
N THR A 24 2.42 -7.26 -6.51
CA THR A 24 1.40 -7.45 -7.54
C THR A 24 0.66 -6.13 -7.67
N TYR A 25 1.32 -5.11 -8.18
CA TYR A 25 0.63 -3.91 -8.58
C TYR A 25 -0.28 -4.34 -9.72
N ARG A 26 -1.60 -4.38 -9.47
CA ARG A 26 -2.56 -4.32 -10.56
C ARG A 26 -2.13 -3.11 -11.39
N GLU A 27 -1.78 -3.29 -12.65
CA GLU A 27 -1.56 -2.19 -13.58
C GLU A 27 -2.89 -1.45 -13.73
N TRP A 28 -3.13 -0.49 -12.84
CA TRP A 28 -4.28 0.38 -12.90
C TRP A 28 -4.04 1.42 -13.99
N THR A 29 -4.80 1.30 -15.07
CA THR A 29 -4.88 2.33 -16.12
C THR A 29 -5.79 3.46 -15.62
N ALA A 30 -5.31 4.71 -15.71
CA ALA A 30 -6.05 5.90 -15.32
C ALA A 30 -7.29 6.07 -16.22
N SER A 31 -8.43 5.52 -15.80
CA SER A 31 -9.76 5.79 -16.36
C SER A 31 -10.43 6.93 -15.59
N LYS A 32 -11.45 7.57 -16.16
CA LYS A 32 -12.21 8.66 -15.52
C LYS A 32 -12.86 8.27 -14.18
N GLU A 33 -13.06 6.99 -13.96
CA GLU A 33 -13.67 6.43 -12.75
C GLU A 33 -12.65 6.16 -11.63
N VAL A 34 -11.35 6.15 -11.97
CA VAL A 34 -10.25 5.85 -11.04
C VAL A 34 -10.23 6.76 -9.80
N PRO A 35 -10.49 8.08 -9.89
CA PRO A 35 -10.50 8.93 -8.71
C PRO A 35 -11.59 8.55 -7.69
N ALA A 36 -12.75 8.10 -8.15
CA ALA A 36 -13.87 7.71 -7.29
C ALA A 36 -13.61 6.34 -6.64
N VAL A 37 -13.19 5.35 -7.44
CA VAL A 37 -12.85 4.01 -6.94
C VAL A 37 -11.70 4.07 -5.94
N ALA A 38 -10.67 4.87 -6.24
CA ALA A 38 -9.54 5.00 -5.36
C ALA A 38 -9.86 5.83 -4.11
N PHE A 39 -10.84 6.74 -4.18
CA PHE A 39 -11.40 7.40 -3.00
C PHE A 39 -12.07 6.40 -2.06
N ASP A 40 -12.92 5.52 -2.59
CA ASP A 40 -13.61 4.49 -1.80
C ASP A 40 -12.62 3.50 -1.16
N GLU A 41 -11.61 3.09 -1.93
CA GLU A 41 -10.57 2.15 -1.46
C GLU A 41 -9.69 2.69 -0.32
N CYS A 42 -9.51 4.01 -0.24
CA CYS A 42 -8.61 4.65 0.72
C CYS A 42 -9.33 5.39 1.84
N THR A 43 -10.64 5.62 1.74
CA THR A 43 -11.40 6.43 2.72
C THR A 43 -11.38 5.81 4.11
N GLU A 44 -11.62 4.50 4.22
CA GLU A 44 -11.63 3.83 5.53
C GLU A 44 -10.26 3.91 6.22
N GLU A 45 -9.17 3.65 5.49
CA GLU A 45 -7.82 3.70 6.04
C GLU A 45 -7.45 5.11 6.52
N VAL A 46 -7.79 6.12 5.71
CA VAL A 46 -7.58 7.53 6.04
C VAL A 46 -8.37 7.91 7.29
N ASP A 47 -9.65 7.54 7.36
CA ASP A 47 -10.52 7.88 8.48
C ASP A 47 -10.08 7.18 9.78
N VAL A 48 -9.62 5.92 9.70
CA VAL A 48 -9.01 5.23 10.85
C VAL A 48 -7.74 5.95 11.31
N THR A 49 -6.86 6.32 10.38
CA THR A 49 -5.62 7.02 10.71
C THR A 49 -5.87 8.38 11.36
N MET A 50 -6.83 9.14 10.83
CA MET A 50 -7.26 10.43 11.40
C MET A 50 -7.82 10.25 12.81
N ARG A 51 -8.67 9.23 13.02
CA ARG A 51 -9.26 8.91 14.32
C ARG A 51 -8.21 8.53 15.35
N LEU A 52 -7.24 7.70 14.99
CA LEU A 52 -6.14 7.30 15.89
C LEU A 52 -5.30 8.50 16.35
N ARG A 53 -5.26 9.57 15.56
CA ARG A 53 -4.58 10.83 15.88
C ARG A 53 -5.46 11.84 16.61
N GLY A 54 -6.75 11.52 16.83
CA GLY A 54 -7.73 12.45 17.40
C GLY A 54 -8.12 13.59 16.46
N TYR A 55 -7.87 13.46 15.16
CA TYR A 55 -8.24 14.46 14.16
C TYR A 55 -9.68 14.24 13.67
N PRO A 56 -10.38 15.32 13.25
CA PRO A 56 -11.71 15.17 12.65
C PRO A 56 -11.62 14.45 11.31
N ASN A 57 -12.61 13.58 11.01
CA ASN A 57 -12.66 12.87 9.71
C ASN A 57 -12.84 13.83 8.52
N ARG A 58 -13.49 14.97 8.75
CA ARG A 58 -13.75 16.02 7.76
C ARG A 58 -13.15 17.35 8.24
N PRO A 59 -11.81 17.50 8.17
CA PRO A 59 -11.14 18.74 8.55
C PRO A 59 -11.46 19.86 7.55
N LEU A 60 -11.50 21.11 8.03
CA LEU A 60 -11.65 22.28 7.19
C LEU A 60 -10.40 22.50 6.33
N PRO A 61 -10.52 22.98 5.08
CA PRO A 61 -9.41 23.06 4.12
C PRO A 61 -8.24 23.96 4.55
N GLU A 62 -8.52 24.95 5.39
CA GLU A 62 -7.54 25.89 5.97
C GLU A 62 -6.74 25.31 7.14
N THR A 63 -7.06 24.10 7.60
CA THR A 63 -6.45 23.50 8.79
C THR A 63 -5.29 22.57 8.43
N PRO A 64 -4.26 22.44 9.32
CA PRO A 64 -3.18 21.47 9.12
C PRO A 64 -3.67 20.02 9.00
N GLN A 65 -4.79 19.68 9.64
CA GLN A 65 -5.41 18.36 9.60
C GLN A 65 -5.90 18.02 8.19
N TYR A 66 -6.32 19.00 7.41
CA TYR A 66 -6.70 18.79 6.01
C TYR A 66 -5.51 18.44 5.13
N GLN A 67 -4.37 19.13 5.31
CA GLN A 67 -3.15 18.76 4.60
C GLN A 67 -2.68 17.37 4.99
N TYR A 68 -2.70 17.05 6.28
CA TYR A 68 -2.37 15.71 6.76
C TYR A 68 -3.29 14.63 6.17
N ARG A 69 -4.61 14.89 6.09
CA ARG A 69 -5.56 13.96 5.44
C ARG A 69 -5.19 13.70 3.98
N LYS A 70 -4.81 14.74 3.23
CA LYS A 70 -4.35 14.61 1.84
C LYS A 70 -3.06 13.80 1.72
N GLU A 71 -2.11 13.99 2.65
CA GLU A 71 -0.86 13.25 2.68
C GLU A 71 -1.11 11.74 2.88
N ILE A 72 -1.93 11.39 3.87
CA ILE A 72 -2.29 9.99 4.15
C ILE A 72 -3.07 9.38 2.99
N PHE A 73 -4.00 10.13 2.40
CA PHE A 73 -4.70 9.70 1.18
C PHE A 73 -3.70 9.40 0.05
N GLY A 74 -2.76 10.30 -0.23
CA GLY A 74 -1.71 10.10 -1.22
C GLY A 74 -0.79 8.91 -0.91
N GLN A 75 -0.53 8.62 0.36
CA GLN A 75 0.23 7.43 0.77
C GLN A 75 -0.53 6.13 0.46
N CYS A 76 -1.83 6.07 0.79
CA CYS A 76 -2.69 4.93 0.46
C CYS A 76 -2.72 4.68 -1.04
N MET A 77 -2.91 5.75 -1.82
CA MET A 77 -2.90 5.70 -3.29
C MET A 77 -1.60 5.10 -3.84
N ARG A 78 -0.44 5.60 -3.38
CA ARG A 78 0.87 5.09 -3.83
C ARG A 78 1.09 3.61 -3.47
N ARG A 79 0.70 3.18 -2.27
CA ARG A 79 0.82 1.77 -1.85
C ARG A 79 -0.02 0.84 -2.71
N LYS A 80 -1.17 1.31 -3.19
CA LYS A 80 -2.06 0.56 -4.09
C LYS A 80 -1.65 0.63 -5.56
N GLY A 81 -0.55 1.33 -5.89
CA GLY A 81 -0.02 1.42 -7.24
C GLY A 81 -0.64 2.52 -8.09
N TYR A 82 -1.45 3.42 -7.50
CA TYR A 82 -1.94 4.59 -8.21
C TYR A 82 -0.81 5.61 -8.41
N LYS A 83 -0.67 6.10 -9.64
CA LYS A 83 0.30 7.14 -9.98
C LYS A 83 -0.33 8.52 -9.73
N ALA A 84 0.45 9.43 -9.16
CA ALA A 84 0.13 10.84 -9.24
C ALA A 84 0.47 11.27 -10.67
N GLU A 85 -0.54 11.64 -11.46
CA GLU A 85 -0.35 12.29 -12.76
C GLU A 85 0.18 13.71 -12.58
#